data_AF-A0A835UB99-F1
#
_entry.id   AF-A0A835UB99-F1
#
_cell.length_a   1.000
_cell.length_b   1.000
_cell.length_c   1.000
_cell.angle_alpha   90.00
_cell.angle_beta   90.00
_cell.angle_gamma   90.00
#
_symmetry.space_group_name_H-M   'P 1'
#
loop_
_entity.id
_entity.type
_entity.pdbx_description
1 polymer ?
#
loop_
_entity_poly.entity_id
_entity_poly.type
_entity_poly.pdbx_seq_one_letter_code
_entity_poly.pdbx_strand_id
1 'polypeptide(L)'
;MSPFEHGEVFVLDDGGEVDLDLGNYERFLDIKLTHENNITTGKIYQFVIDKERRGRLLGRTVQVANLLAYSTLNLLTSCSHITDAIQEWIERVAMLPVDGKEGPADVCVIELGGTIGNTVLLWHNENGILDAGDIESMPFIEALGQFSCRVGAGNFCLVHVSLVPVLNAIEQKTKPTQHSVRGLRGLGLTPNVLACRCASDQKAHDAILRELKLQGVGQEPMLEEWSSMADICNSLREPVRIAIVGKYTGLSDSYLSVLKALLHASLPAVEN
;
A
#
# COMPACT_ATOMS: atom_id res chain seq x y z
N MET A 1 13.13 -5.22 12.43
CA MET A 1 13.49 -6.35 11.53
C MET A 1 14.96 -6.22 11.13
N SER A 2 15.60 -7.30 10.70
CA SER A 2 16.99 -7.23 10.21
C SER A 2 17.02 -6.43 8.90
N PRO A 3 17.81 -5.34 8.80
CA PRO A 3 17.88 -4.57 7.56
C PRO A 3 18.42 -5.35 6.36
N PHE A 4 19.11 -6.46 6.64
CA PHE A 4 19.66 -7.37 5.63
C PHE A 4 18.60 -8.24 4.96
N GLU A 5 17.49 -8.54 5.66
CA GLU A 5 16.47 -9.46 5.16
C GLU A 5 15.27 -8.72 4.57
N HIS A 6 15.02 -7.49 5.03
CA HIS A 6 13.76 -6.78 4.77
C HIS A 6 13.95 -5.33 4.30
N GLY A 7 15.18 -4.93 3.96
CA GLY A 7 15.48 -3.53 3.64
C GLY A 7 15.62 -2.65 4.88
N GLU A 8 15.95 -1.37 4.69
CA GLU A 8 16.16 -0.44 5.78
C GLU A 8 14.91 -0.24 6.65
N VAL A 9 15.13 0.12 7.92
CA VAL A 9 14.06 0.66 8.77
C VAL A 9 14.12 2.17 8.61
N PHE A 10 13.01 2.78 8.17
CA PHE A 10 12.91 4.22 8.05
C PHE A 10 12.48 4.82 9.40
N VAL A 11 13.04 5.98 9.75
CA VAL A 11 12.73 6.68 11.01
C VAL A 11 12.09 8.01 10.66
N LEU A 12 10.87 8.22 11.14
CA LEU A 12 10.09 9.43 10.92
C LEU A 12 10.49 10.56 11.88
N ASP A 13 10.04 11.78 11.59
CA ASP A 13 10.27 12.96 12.43
C ASP A 13 9.76 12.80 13.88
N ASP A 14 8.72 11.99 14.09
CA ASP A 14 8.16 11.68 15.42
C ASP A 14 8.93 10.60 16.19
N GLY A 15 10.02 10.07 15.60
CA GLY A 15 10.85 9.01 16.15
C GLY A 15 10.30 7.60 15.90
N GLY A 16 9.22 7.45 15.13
CA GLY A 16 8.64 6.17 14.77
C GLY A 16 9.52 5.38 13.82
N GLU A 17 9.80 4.12 14.17
CA GLU A 17 10.41 3.13 13.29
C GLU A 17 9.34 2.50 12.39
N VAL A 18 9.50 2.64 11.07
CA VAL A 18 8.52 2.23 10.07
C VAL A 18 9.14 1.53 8.87
N ASP A 19 8.27 1.01 8.01
CA ASP A 19 8.66 0.42 6.73
C ASP A 19 9.33 1.47 5.81
N LEU A 20 10.25 1.03 4.96
CA LEU A 20 11.00 1.89 4.04
C LEU A 20 10.12 2.62 3.04
N ASP A 21 8.93 2.08 2.72
CA ASP A 21 8.02 2.66 1.75
C ASP A 21 7.48 4.02 2.19
N LEU A 22 7.36 4.26 3.51
CA LEU A 22 6.97 5.57 4.03
C LEU A 22 7.98 6.66 3.68
N GLY A 23 9.27 6.32 3.59
CA GLY A 23 10.29 7.26 3.12
C GLY A 23 10.11 7.62 1.65
N ASN A 24 9.55 6.75 0.82
CA ASN A 24 9.19 7.10 -0.56
C ASN A 24 8.04 8.09 -0.58
N TYR A 25 7.01 7.90 0.25
CA TYR A 25 5.87 8.82 0.33
C TYR A 25 6.29 10.23 0.76
N GLU A 26 7.10 10.37 1.81
CA GLU A 26 7.61 11.69 2.23
C GLU A 26 8.44 12.35 1.12
N ARG A 27 9.31 11.59 0.42
CA ARG A 27 10.16 12.11 -0.67
C ARG A 27 9.38 12.59 -1.90
N PHE A 28 8.30 11.91 -2.27
CA PHE A 28 7.53 12.23 -3.48
C PHE A 28 6.40 13.22 -3.25
N LEU A 29 5.82 13.25 -2.04
CA LEU A 29 4.65 14.06 -1.73
C LEU A 29 4.97 15.33 -0.93
N ASP A 30 6.21 15.46 -0.41
CA ASP A 30 6.61 16.56 0.47
C ASP A 30 5.67 16.72 1.69
N ILE A 31 5.44 15.60 2.38
CA ILE A 31 4.60 15.51 3.58
C ILE A 31 5.39 14.91 4.74
N LYS A 32 4.88 15.09 5.96
CA LYS A 32 5.43 14.51 7.19
C LYS A 32 4.48 13.48 7.76
N LEU A 33 4.85 12.21 7.60
CA LEU A 33 4.09 11.09 8.15
C LEU A 33 4.47 10.86 9.62
N THR A 34 3.64 10.09 10.30
CA THR A 34 3.84 9.70 11.71
C THR A 34 3.82 8.18 11.83
N HIS A 35 4.26 7.65 12.97
CA HIS A 35 4.21 6.20 13.24
C HIS A 35 2.80 5.60 13.13
N GLU A 36 1.75 6.42 13.15
CA GLU A 36 0.36 6.03 12.96
C GLU A 36 0.04 5.66 11.51
N ASN A 37 0.80 6.18 10.53
CA ASN A 37 0.63 5.90 9.10
C ASN A 37 1.14 4.50 8.70
N ASN A 38 1.93 3.85 9.56
CA ASN A 38 2.36 2.47 9.36
C ASN A 38 1.52 1.50 10.22
N ILE A 39 0.60 0.78 9.57
CA ILE A 39 -0.27 -0.21 10.22
C ILE A 39 0.33 -1.60 10.03
N THR A 40 0.53 -2.33 11.14
CA THR A 40 1.00 -3.72 11.11
C THR A 40 0.01 -4.63 11.81
N THR A 41 0.00 -5.91 11.43
CA THR A 41 -0.80 -6.95 12.12
C THR A 41 -0.52 -6.94 13.62
N GLY A 42 0.75 -6.81 14.03
CA GLY A 42 1.13 -6.73 15.44
C GLY A 42 0.46 -5.57 16.19
N LYS A 43 0.46 -4.35 15.61
CA LYS A 43 -0.20 -3.18 16.21
C LYS A 43 -1.71 -3.39 16.39
N ILE A 44 -2.38 -3.90 15.35
CA ILE A 44 -3.83 -4.13 15.38
C ILE A 44 -4.20 -5.20 16.41
N TYR A 45 -3.48 -6.32 16.43
CA TYR A 45 -3.76 -7.39 17.39
C TYR A 45 -3.52 -6.93 18.82
N GLN A 46 -2.41 -6.23 19.07
CA GLN A 46 -2.12 -5.67 20.39
C GLN A 46 -3.23 -4.72 20.85
N PHE A 47 -3.69 -3.83 19.97
CA PHE A 47 -4.79 -2.91 20.26
C PHE A 47 -6.10 -3.62 20.64
N VAL A 48 -6.47 -4.67 19.90
CA VAL A 48 -7.68 -5.45 20.19
C VAL A 48 -7.54 -6.26 21.47
N ILE A 49 -6.39 -6.89 21.72
CA ILE A 49 -6.10 -7.61 22.96
C ILE A 49 -6.18 -6.67 24.16
N ASP A 50 -5.63 -5.46 24.06
CA ASP A 50 -5.69 -4.48 25.15
C ASP A 50 -7.11 -3.96 25.40
N LYS A 51 -7.93 -3.79 24.34
CA LYS A 51 -9.37 -3.47 24.49
C LYS A 51 -10.11 -4.60 25.23
N GLU A 52 -9.84 -5.85 24.87
CA GLU A 52 -10.43 -7.03 25.50
C GLU A 52 -10.08 -7.07 26.99
N ARG A 53 -8.80 -7.02 27.35
CA ARG A 53 -8.32 -7.11 28.74
C ARG A 53 -8.82 -5.99 29.64
N ARG A 54 -9.18 -4.84 29.08
CA ARG A 54 -9.78 -3.70 29.79
C ARG A 54 -11.31 -3.80 29.91
N GLY A 55 -11.92 -4.90 29.46
CA GLY A 55 -13.36 -5.13 29.51
C GLY A 55 -14.16 -4.29 28.49
N ARG A 56 -13.51 -3.68 27.49
CA ARG A 56 -14.17 -2.79 26.52
C ARG A 56 -15.01 -3.53 25.48
N LEU A 57 -14.88 -4.86 25.42
CA LEU A 57 -15.67 -5.73 24.53
C LEU A 57 -16.88 -6.37 25.25
N LEU A 58 -17.22 -5.92 26.46
CA LEU A 58 -18.39 -6.35 27.24
C LEU A 58 -18.48 -7.89 27.43
N GLY A 59 -17.33 -8.56 27.53
CA GLY A 59 -17.23 -10.01 27.70
C GLY A 59 -17.56 -10.84 26.45
N ARG A 60 -17.67 -10.22 25.27
CA ARG A 60 -17.84 -10.94 24.00
C ARG A 60 -16.51 -11.55 23.54
N THR A 61 -16.60 -12.69 22.85
CA THR A 61 -15.44 -13.35 22.26
C THR A 61 -14.79 -12.49 21.18
N VAL A 62 -13.48 -12.30 21.24
CA VAL A 62 -12.70 -11.66 20.17
C VAL A 62 -12.69 -12.56 18.93
N GLN A 63 -12.96 -11.98 17.76
CA GLN A 63 -13.02 -12.70 16.48
C GLN A 63 -12.16 -11.98 15.45
N VAL A 64 -11.32 -12.73 14.73
CA VAL A 64 -10.38 -12.22 13.70
C VAL A 64 -11.05 -12.05 12.34
N ALA A 65 -11.81 -13.05 11.94
CA ALA A 65 -12.67 -13.04 10.76
C ALA A 65 -13.81 -14.04 11.05
N ASN A 66 -15.01 -13.80 10.50
CA ASN A 66 -16.11 -14.75 10.64
C ASN A 66 -15.79 -16.00 9.79
N LEU A 67 -15.16 -17.01 10.40
CA LEU A 67 -14.99 -18.34 9.80
C LEU A 67 -16.27 -19.20 9.89
N LEU A 68 -17.40 -18.61 10.31
CA LEU A 68 -18.70 -19.26 10.42
C LEU A 68 -19.83 -18.34 9.92
N ALA A 69 -20.06 -18.27 8.61
CA ALA A 69 -21.36 -17.85 8.05
C ALA A 69 -21.51 -18.13 6.54
N TYR A 70 -21.37 -19.39 6.11
CA TYR A 70 -22.20 -19.90 5.00
C TYR A 70 -23.40 -20.64 5.62
N SER A 71 -24.20 -19.95 6.44
CA SER A 71 -25.54 -20.43 6.80
C SER A 71 -26.55 -19.36 6.47
N THR A 72 -27.54 -19.76 5.70
CA THR A 72 -28.44 -18.98 4.84
C THR A 72 -29.46 -18.09 5.56
N LEU A 73 -29.22 -17.67 6.80
CA LEU A 73 -30.10 -16.77 7.53
C LEU A 73 -29.31 -15.86 8.47
N ASN A 74 -28.93 -14.68 7.97
CA ASN A 74 -28.92 -13.37 8.65
C ASN A 74 -27.97 -12.42 7.90
N LEU A 75 -28.54 -11.65 6.97
CA LEU A 75 -28.04 -10.32 6.68
C LEU A 75 -28.14 -9.51 7.98
N LEU A 76 -27.03 -9.23 8.65
CA LEU A 76 -26.69 -7.93 9.26
C LEU A 76 -25.44 -8.07 10.14
N THR A 77 -24.38 -7.35 9.77
CA THR A 77 -23.19 -7.00 10.59
C THR A 77 -22.18 -8.13 10.82
N SER A 78 -21.44 -8.52 9.78
CA SER A 78 -20.23 -9.35 9.88
C SER A 78 -19.01 -8.51 10.28
N CYS A 79 -19.05 -7.84 11.42
CA CYS A 79 -17.94 -7.04 11.94
C CYS A 79 -17.04 -7.91 12.83
N SER A 80 -15.79 -8.14 12.44
CA SER A 80 -14.79 -8.76 13.31
C SER A 80 -14.07 -7.66 14.08
N HIS A 81 -13.67 -7.93 15.32
CA HIS A 81 -13.00 -6.92 16.15
C HIS A 81 -11.68 -6.44 15.51
N ILE A 82 -11.06 -7.28 14.67
CA ILE A 82 -9.85 -6.95 13.92
C ILE A 82 -10.19 -6.07 12.70
N THR A 83 -11.21 -6.42 11.92
CA THR A 83 -11.59 -5.64 10.72
C THR A 83 -12.13 -4.28 11.11
N ASP A 84 -12.88 -4.18 12.21
CA ASP A 84 -13.33 -2.91 12.78
C ASP A 84 -12.14 -2.06 13.26
N ALA A 85 -11.17 -2.66 13.96
CA ALA A 85 -10.00 -1.95 14.43
C ALA A 85 -9.15 -1.38 13.28
N ILE A 86 -9.02 -2.12 12.17
CA ILE A 86 -8.33 -1.63 10.96
C ILE A 86 -9.09 -0.43 10.38
N GLN A 87 -10.41 -0.54 10.23
CA GLN A 87 -11.26 0.54 9.71
C GLN A 87 -11.22 1.79 10.59
N GLU A 88 -11.36 1.64 11.91
CA GLU A 88 -11.24 2.73 12.90
C GLU A 88 -9.87 3.42 12.80
N TRP A 89 -8.80 2.64 12.56
CA TRP A 89 -7.45 3.19 12.42
C TRP A 89 -7.32 4.03 11.17
N ILE A 90 -7.78 3.53 10.02
CA ILE A 90 -7.78 4.24 8.74
C ILE A 90 -8.52 5.58 8.87
N GLU A 91 -9.73 5.56 9.43
CA GLU A 91 -10.54 6.78 9.59
C GLU A 91 -9.85 7.80 10.50
N ARG A 92 -9.28 7.34 11.62
CA ARG A 92 -8.56 8.24 12.54
C ARG A 92 -7.35 8.88 11.88
N VAL A 93 -6.53 8.10 11.16
CA VAL A 93 -5.32 8.61 10.51
C VAL A 93 -5.64 9.56 9.37
N ALA A 94 -6.72 9.32 8.62
CA ALA A 94 -7.17 10.24 7.55
C ALA A 94 -7.55 11.64 8.07
N MET A 95 -7.85 11.77 9.37
CA MET A 95 -8.14 13.06 10.01
C MET A 95 -6.90 13.79 10.53
N LEU A 96 -5.72 13.16 10.50
CA LEU A 96 -4.47 13.75 10.98
C LEU A 96 -3.79 14.50 9.81
N PRO A 97 -3.52 15.81 9.95
CA PRO A 97 -2.84 16.57 8.91
C PRO A 97 -1.37 16.18 8.79
N VAL A 98 -0.88 16.05 7.56
CA VAL A 98 0.50 15.65 7.23
C VAL A 98 1.22 16.62 6.29
N ASP A 99 0.49 17.54 5.64
CA ASP A 99 0.99 18.49 4.65
C ASP A 99 1.11 19.93 5.20
N GLY A 100 1.01 20.08 6.53
CA GLY A 100 1.05 21.37 7.22
C GLY A 100 -0.23 22.20 7.12
N LYS A 101 -1.29 21.71 6.45
CA LYS A 101 -2.60 22.38 6.41
C LYS A 101 -3.48 21.94 7.58
N GLU A 102 -4.42 22.79 7.97
CA GLU A 102 -5.44 22.42 8.95
C GLU A 102 -6.54 21.58 8.30
N GLY A 103 -7.00 20.55 9.01
CA GLY A 103 -8.12 19.71 8.58
C GLY A 103 -7.70 18.33 8.04
N PRO A 104 -8.69 17.50 7.66
CA PRO A 104 -8.44 16.18 7.07
C PRO A 104 -7.93 16.30 5.63
N ALA A 105 -7.24 15.25 5.17
CA ALA A 105 -6.84 15.15 3.77
C ALA A 105 -8.06 14.97 2.85
N ASP A 106 -8.00 15.53 1.63
CA ASP A 106 -9.02 15.33 0.59
C ASP A 106 -9.04 13.86 0.11
N VAL A 107 -7.86 13.24 0.02
CA VAL A 107 -7.69 11.84 -0.39
C VAL A 107 -6.65 11.17 0.52
N CYS A 108 -7.03 10.03 1.10
CA CYS A 108 -6.12 9.15 1.84
C CYS A 108 -5.71 7.99 0.93
N VAL A 109 -4.41 7.85 0.66
CA VAL A 109 -3.87 6.72 -0.10
C VAL A 109 -3.50 5.61 0.88
N ILE A 110 -4.05 4.42 0.66
CA ILE A 110 -3.80 3.25 1.50
C ILE A 110 -3.10 2.21 0.63
N GLU A 111 -1.84 1.94 0.94
CA GLU A 111 -1.11 0.80 0.39
C GLU A 111 -1.35 -0.43 1.26
N LEU A 112 -1.67 -1.54 0.63
CA LEU A 112 -1.70 -2.84 1.28
C LEU A 112 -0.48 -3.65 0.84
N GLY A 113 0.46 -3.85 1.76
CA GLY A 113 1.61 -4.72 1.55
C GLY A 113 1.22 -6.20 1.37
N GLY A 114 2.18 -6.98 0.87
CA GLY A 114 1.99 -8.39 0.54
C GLY A 114 1.42 -8.61 -0.87
N THR A 115 1.11 -9.85 -1.20
CA THR A 115 0.58 -10.21 -2.52
C THR A 115 -0.85 -10.75 -2.43
N ILE A 116 -1.71 -10.32 -3.34
CA ILE A 116 -3.03 -10.94 -3.52
C ILE A 116 -2.86 -12.30 -4.22
N GLY A 117 -2.64 -13.34 -3.43
CA GLY A 117 -2.59 -14.73 -3.86
C GLY A 117 -3.92 -15.44 -3.60
N ASN A 118 -4.26 -16.43 -4.42
CA ASN A 118 -5.33 -17.35 -4.05
C ASN A 118 -4.90 -18.08 -2.78
N THR A 119 -5.69 -17.97 -1.70
CA THR A 119 -5.69 -18.96 -0.64
C THR A 119 -6.19 -20.27 -1.25
N VAL A 120 -5.28 -21.02 -1.86
CA VAL A 120 -5.58 -22.36 -2.31
C VAL A 120 -5.52 -23.23 -1.06
N LEU A 121 -6.62 -23.29 -0.31
CA LEU A 121 -6.94 -24.41 0.59
C LEU A 121 -7.17 -25.71 -0.21
N LEU A 122 -6.47 -25.92 -1.34
CA LEU A 122 -6.37 -27.24 -1.93
C LEU A 122 -5.29 -27.96 -1.14
N TRP A 123 -5.74 -28.80 -0.22
CA TRP A 123 -5.00 -30.02 0.02
C TRP A 123 -4.71 -30.65 -1.36
N HIS A 124 -3.42 -30.88 -1.63
CA HIS A 124 -2.85 -31.48 -2.84
C HIS A 124 -2.47 -30.53 -3.99
N ASN A 125 -1.24 -30.03 -3.94
CA ASN A 125 -0.37 -30.19 -5.12
C ASN A 125 0.39 -31.52 -4.98
N GLU A 126 0.80 -32.11 -6.10
CA GLU A 126 1.55 -33.37 -6.20
C GLU A 126 2.91 -33.38 -5.48
N ASN A 127 3.32 -32.25 -4.91
CA ASN A 127 4.57 -32.04 -4.18
C ASN A 127 4.38 -31.78 -2.67
N GLY A 128 3.15 -31.79 -2.14
CA GLY A 128 2.87 -31.61 -0.71
C GLY A 128 3.22 -30.24 -0.13
N ILE A 129 3.39 -29.21 -0.97
CA ILE A 129 3.71 -27.84 -0.53
C ILE A 129 2.41 -27.04 -0.47
N LEU A 130 2.05 -26.56 0.72
CA LEU A 130 1.02 -25.53 0.90
C LEU A 130 1.51 -24.26 0.20
N ASP A 131 0.89 -23.88 -0.91
CA ASP A 131 1.00 -22.52 -1.42
C ASP A 131 0.11 -21.66 -0.52
N ALA A 132 0.64 -21.31 0.65
CA ALA A 132 -0.01 -20.36 1.54
C ALA A 132 -0.02 -19.02 0.81
N GLY A 133 -1.07 -18.77 0.02
CA GLY A 133 -1.42 -17.40 -0.35
C GLY A 133 -1.42 -16.54 0.92
N ASP A 134 -1.01 -15.29 0.79
CA ASP A 134 -0.61 -14.41 1.89
C ASP A 134 -1.72 -14.26 2.96
N ILE A 135 -1.76 -15.20 3.93
CA ILE A 135 -2.80 -15.26 4.96
C ILE A 135 -2.76 -14.02 5.86
N GLU A 136 -1.61 -13.37 5.89
CA GLU A 136 -1.32 -12.16 6.66
C GLU A 136 -2.16 -10.98 6.18
N SER A 137 -2.43 -10.89 4.87
CA SER A 137 -3.20 -9.81 4.27
C SER A 137 -4.72 -10.03 4.35
N MET A 138 -5.20 -11.24 4.68
CA MET A 138 -6.64 -11.55 4.69
C MET A 138 -7.48 -10.64 5.59
N PRO A 139 -7.08 -10.33 6.85
CA PRO A 139 -7.85 -9.41 7.69
C PRO A 139 -7.93 -7.99 7.11
N PHE A 140 -6.89 -7.53 6.42
CA PHE A 140 -6.88 -6.22 5.77
C PHE A 140 -7.77 -6.19 4.53
N ILE A 141 -7.73 -7.24 3.70
CA ILE A 141 -8.58 -7.36 2.51
C ILE A 141 -10.06 -7.35 2.92
N GLU A 142 -10.42 -8.13 3.94
CA GLU A 142 -11.80 -8.15 4.47
C GLU A 142 -12.19 -6.78 5.04
N ALA A 143 -11.31 -6.15 5.82
CA ALA A 143 -11.55 -4.81 6.36
C ALA A 143 -11.78 -3.76 5.27
N LEU A 144 -10.97 -3.78 4.20
CA LEU A 144 -11.12 -2.88 3.05
C LEU A 144 -12.39 -3.20 2.23
N GLY A 145 -12.77 -4.48 2.13
CA GLY A 145 -14.04 -4.89 1.50
C GLY A 145 -15.25 -4.32 2.24
N GLN A 146 -15.27 -4.47 3.56
CA GLN A 146 -16.30 -3.88 4.43
C GLN A 146 -16.29 -2.35 4.36
N PHE A 147 -15.09 -1.74 4.41
CA PHE A 147 -14.89 -0.30 4.35
C PHE A 147 -15.45 0.28 3.04
N SER A 148 -15.14 -0.33 1.89
CA SER A 148 -15.61 0.11 0.58
C SER A 148 -17.13 0.14 0.48
N CYS A 149 -17.81 -0.88 1.04
CA CYS A 149 -19.26 -0.91 1.15
C CYS A 149 -19.79 0.19 2.07
N ARG A 150 -19.11 0.44 3.19
CA ARG A 150 -19.53 1.39 4.24
C ARG A 150 -19.43 2.85 3.79
N VAL A 151 -18.33 3.23 3.13
CA VAL A 151 -18.11 4.62 2.65
C VAL A 151 -18.89 4.92 1.37
N GLY A 152 -19.24 3.89 0.60
CA GLY A 152 -20.08 3.98 -0.58
C GLY A 152 -19.39 4.52 -1.84
N ALA A 153 -20.13 4.52 -2.95
CA ALA A 153 -19.61 4.85 -4.26
C ALA A 153 -19.21 6.33 -4.40
N GLY A 154 -17.98 6.57 -4.90
CA GLY A 154 -17.38 7.90 -4.98
C GLY A 154 -16.42 8.23 -3.83
N ASN A 155 -16.37 7.41 -2.78
CA ASN A 155 -15.47 7.62 -1.63
C ASN A 155 -14.40 6.52 -1.49
N PHE A 156 -14.33 5.60 -2.46
CA PHE A 156 -13.37 4.51 -2.48
C PHE A 156 -12.99 4.20 -3.93
N CYS A 157 -11.68 4.13 -4.21
CA CYS A 157 -11.15 3.75 -5.52
C CYS A 157 -10.08 2.68 -5.30
N LEU A 158 -10.31 1.48 -5.82
CA LEU A 158 -9.37 0.38 -5.73
C LEU A 158 -8.48 0.33 -6.97
N VAL A 159 -7.18 0.58 -6.77
CA VAL A 159 -6.14 0.40 -7.77
C VAL A 159 -5.44 -0.93 -7.53
N HIS A 160 -5.61 -1.90 -8.43
CA HIS A 160 -4.96 -3.20 -8.33
C HIS A 160 -3.71 -3.26 -9.21
N VAL A 161 -2.54 -3.38 -8.58
CA VAL A 161 -1.25 -3.47 -9.27
C VAL A 161 -1.03 -4.90 -9.76
N SER A 162 -0.65 -5.06 -11.03
CA SER A 162 -0.42 -6.39 -11.60
C SER A 162 0.76 -6.41 -12.56
N LEU A 163 1.56 -7.49 -12.47
CA LEU A 163 2.64 -7.77 -13.39
C LEU A 163 2.09 -8.41 -14.67
N VAL A 164 2.39 -7.79 -15.82
CA VAL A 164 2.18 -8.36 -17.15
C VAL A 164 3.53 -8.83 -17.69
N PRO A 165 3.92 -10.10 -17.51
CA PRO A 165 5.22 -10.56 -17.95
C PRO A 165 5.32 -10.62 -19.48
N VAL A 166 6.52 -10.35 -19.99
CA VAL A 166 6.87 -10.52 -21.40
C VAL A 166 7.69 -11.79 -21.53
N LEU A 167 7.14 -12.82 -22.18
CA LEU A 167 7.87 -14.05 -22.46
C LEU A 167 8.58 -13.92 -23.81
N ASN A 168 9.85 -14.31 -23.86
CA ASN A 168 10.67 -14.31 -25.08
C ASN A 168 10.72 -12.96 -25.82
N ALA A 169 10.60 -11.84 -25.08
CA ALA A 169 10.70 -10.46 -25.58
C ALA A 169 9.70 -10.04 -26.67
N ILE A 170 8.68 -10.85 -26.98
CA ILE A 170 7.75 -10.56 -28.09
C ILE A 170 6.30 -10.47 -27.61
N GLU A 171 5.90 -11.24 -26.59
CA GLU A 171 4.49 -11.35 -26.21
C GLU A 171 4.25 -11.08 -24.72
N GLN A 172 3.37 -10.10 -24.46
CA GLN A 172 2.83 -9.83 -23.14
C GLN A 172 1.77 -10.87 -22.75
N LYS A 173 1.90 -11.46 -21.57
CA LYS A 173 0.93 -12.44 -21.05
C LYS A 173 0.06 -11.81 -19.97
N THR A 174 -1.23 -11.67 -20.25
CA THR A 174 -2.20 -11.08 -19.32
C THR A 174 -2.83 -12.11 -18.38
N LYS A 175 -2.57 -13.40 -18.57
CA LYS A 175 -3.15 -14.49 -17.76
C LYS A 175 -2.86 -14.35 -16.25
N PRO A 176 -1.64 -13.96 -15.80
CA PRO A 176 -1.39 -13.67 -14.38
C PRO A 176 -2.30 -12.57 -13.84
N THR A 177 -2.49 -11.48 -14.57
CA THR A 177 -3.42 -10.40 -14.20
C THR A 177 -4.87 -10.89 -14.11
N GLN A 178 -5.34 -11.67 -15.08
CA GLN A 178 -6.69 -12.24 -15.05
C GLN A 178 -6.93 -13.12 -13.80
N HIS A 179 -5.94 -13.95 -13.44
CA HIS A 179 -6.02 -14.79 -12.25
C HIS A 179 -6.00 -13.97 -10.96
N SER A 180 -5.14 -12.95 -10.89
CA SER A 180 -5.05 -12.06 -9.73
C SER A 180 -6.34 -11.26 -9.52
N VAL A 181 -6.93 -10.72 -10.59
CA VAL A 181 -8.24 -10.04 -10.54
C VAL A 181 -9.35 -10.99 -10.12
N ARG A 182 -9.33 -12.25 -10.60
CA ARG A 182 -10.29 -13.27 -10.14
C ARG A 182 -10.15 -13.55 -8.65
N GLY A 183 -8.92 -13.65 -8.14
CA GLY A 183 -8.64 -13.84 -6.71
C GLY A 183 -9.18 -12.68 -5.87
N LEU A 184 -8.83 -11.46 -6.25
CA LEU A 184 -9.29 -10.23 -5.58
C LEU A 184 -10.82 -10.13 -5.51
N ARG A 185 -11.51 -10.41 -6.64
CA ARG A 185 -12.98 -10.44 -6.69
C ARG A 185 -13.59 -11.56 -5.85
N GLY A 186 -12.90 -12.68 -5.72
CA GLY A 186 -13.30 -13.77 -4.83
C GLY A 186 -13.26 -13.38 -3.35
N LEU A 187 -12.45 -12.38 -2.99
CA LEU A 187 -12.36 -11.81 -1.64
C LEU A 187 -13.28 -10.60 -1.44
N GLY A 188 -14.19 -10.32 -2.37
CA GLY A 188 -15.16 -9.23 -2.25
C GLY A 188 -14.69 -7.86 -2.73
N LEU A 189 -13.46 -7.74 -3.24
CA LEU A 189 -12.91 -6.49 -3.78
C LEU A 189 -12.95 -6.47 -5.31
N THR A 190 -13.51 -5.42 -5.89
CA THR A 190 -13.53 -5.22 -7.34
C THR A 190 -12.67 -4.02 -7.71
N PRO A 191 -11.62 -4.18 -8.53
CA PRO A 191 -10.74 -3.07 -8.88
C PRO A 191 -11.45 -2.08 -9.81
N ASN A 192 -11.29 -0.79 -9.53
CA ASN A 192 -11.70 0.30 -10.42
C ASN A 192 -10.63 0.55 -11.50
N VAL A 193 -9.36 0.41 -11.12
CA VAL A 193 -8.20 0.61 -11.99
C VAL A 193 -7.26 -0.60 -11.90
N LEU A 194 -6.74 -1.05 -13.05
CA LEU A 194 -5.65 -2.03 -13.11
C LEU A 194 -4.35 -1.30 -13.45
N ALA A 195 -3.42 -1.28 -12.50
CA ALA A 195 -2.11 -0.67 -12.68
C ALA A 195 -1.13 -1.72 -13.24
N CYS A 196 -0.97 -1.71 -14.56
CA CYS A 196 -0.01 -2.53 -15.29
C CYS A 196 1.05 -1.63 -15.93
N ARG A 197 2.32 -2.05 -15.94
CA ARG A 197 3.40 -1.28 -16.56
C ARG A 197 3.10 -1.05 -18.05
N CYS A 198 3.10 0.21 -18.48
CA CYS A 198 2.86 0.63 -19.86
C CYS A 198 3.95 1.60 -20.32
N ALA A 199 4.23 1.65 -21.62
CA ALA A 199 5.18 2.60 -22.21
C ALA A 199 4.52 3.94 -22.58
N SER A 200 3.19 3.97 -22.69
CA SER A 200 2.42 5.13 -23.09
C SER A 200 1.67 5.72 -21.91
N ASP A 201 1.49 7.04 -21.90
CA ASP A 201 0.58 7.68 -20.95
C ASP A 201 -0.85 7.17 -21.17
N GLN A 202 -1.52 6.86 -20.07
CA GLN A 202 -2.90 6.35 -20.03
C GLN A 202 -3.84 7.30 -19.29
N LYS A 203 -3.34 8.44 -18.79
CA LYS A 203 -4.11 9.39 -17.97
C LYS A 203 -4.82 8.72 -16.80
N ALA A 204 -4.08 7.91 -16.04
CA ALA A 204 -4.63 7.16 -14.91
C ALA A 204 -5.24 8.08 -13.84
N HIS A 205 -4.70 9.29 -13.67
CA HIS A 205 -5.24 10.31 -12.76
C HIS A 205 -6.68 10.69 -13.12
N ASP A 206 -7.04 10.83 -14.41
CA ASP A 206 -8.41 11.14 -14.84
C ASP A 206 -9.41 10.05 -14.46
N ALA A 207 -8.98 8.79 -14.55
CA ALA A 207 -9.82 7.65 -14.17
C ALA A 207 -10.07 7.64 -12.66
N ILE A 208 -9.03 7.91 -11.85
CA ILE A 208 -9.14 8.00 -10.39
C ILE A 208 -10.02 9.17 -9.97
N LEU A 209 -9.80 10.36 -10.54
CA LEU A 209 -10.60 11.56 -10.26
C LEU A 209 -12.08 11.36 -10.62
N ARG A 210 -12.37 10.63 -11.71
CA ARG A 210 -13.74 10.28 -12.09
C ARG A 210 -14.38 9.33 -11.08
N GLU A 211 -13.66 8.28 -10.69
CA GLU A 211 -14.16 7.30 -9.71
C GLU A 211 -14.46 7.96 -8.37
N LEU A 212 -13.58 8.84 -7.91
CA LEU A 212 -13.74 9.59 -6.64
C LEU A 212 -14.63 10.83 -6.77
N LYS A 213 -15.22 11.10 -7.94
CA LYS A 213 -16.05 12.29 -8.21
C LYS A 213 -15.35 13.63 -7.90
N LEU A 214 -14.03 13.67 -8.09
CA LEU A 214 -13.17 14.83 -7.83
C LEU A 214 -12.89 15.68 -9.08
N GLN A 215 -13.56 15.43 -10.21
CA GLN A 215 -13.30 16.17 -11.46
C GLN A 215 -13.54 17.69 -11.37
N GLY A 216 -14.36 18.15 -10.42
CA GLY A 216 -14.61 19.57 -10.19
C GLY A 216 -13.52 20.30 -9.41
N VAL A 217 -12.62 19.57 -8.76
CA VAL A 217 -11.51 20.10 -7.95
C VAL A 217 -10.14 19.68 -8.47
N GLY A 218 -10.07 18.56 -9.18
CA GLY A 218 -8.86 18.06 -9.82
C GLY A 218 -8.34 19.04 -10.86
N GLN A 219 -7.06 19.34 -10.79
CA GLN A 219 -6.35 20.18 -11.74
C GLN A 219 -5.39 19.32 -12.56
N GLU A 220 -5.02 19.80 -13.74
CA GLU A 220 -3.94 19.19 -14.52
C GLU A 220 -2.65 19.19 -13.67
N PRO A 221 -1.92 18.07 -13.59
CA PRO A 221 -0.72 17.99 -12.79
C PRO A 221 0.34 18.96 -13.33
N MET A 222 0.91 19.76 -12.43
CA MET A 222 2.05 20.62 -12.75
C MET A 222 3.31 19.76 -12.85
N LEU A 223 3.62 19.29 -14.07
CA LEU A 223 4.74 18.38 -14.32
C LEU A 223 6.03 19.10 -14.71
N GLU A 224 6.03 20.43 -14.88
CA GLU A 224 7.19 21.18 -15.40
C GLU A 224 8.47 20.93 -14.58
N GLU A 225 8.38 21.02 -13.26
CA GLU A 225 9.51 20.80 -12.35
C GLU A 225 10.01 19.34 -12.40
N TRP A 226 9.08 18.38 -12.39
CA TRP A 226 9.40 16.95 -12.52
C TRP A 226 10.02 16.60 -13.87
N SER A 227 9.50 17.15 -14.96
CA SER A 227 10.04 16.98 -16.30
C SER A 227 11.45 17.59 -16.41
N SER A 228 11.65 18.80 -15.87
CA SER A 228 12.97 19.43 -15.83
C SER A 228 13.98 18.58 -15.06
N MET A 229 13.61 18.09 -13.88
CA MET A 229 14.46 17.20 -13.08
C MET A 229 14.80 15.90 -13.82
N ALA A 230 13.83 15.30 -14.51
CA ALA A 230 14.05 14.09 -15.31
C ALA A 230 15.00 14.35 -16.49
N ASP A 231 14.85 15.48 -17.18
CA ASP A 231 15.72 15.88 -18.28
C ASP A 231 17.15 16.13 -17.80
N ILE A 232 17.32 16.81 -16.66
CA ILE A 232 18.61 17.00 -16.02
C ILE A 232 19.25 15.64 -15.73
N CYS A 233 18.53 14.75 -15.05
CA CYS A 233 19.02 13.40 -14.71
C CYS A 233 19.46 12.62 -15.96
N ASN A 234 18.69 12.68 -17.05
CA ASN A 234 19.00 12.05 -18.33
C ASN A 234 20.19 12.71 -19.06
N SER A 235 20.48 13.98 -18.77
CA SER A 235 21.54 14.75 -19.42
C SER A 235 22.93 14.58 -18.78
N LEU A 236 23.00 14.06 -17.55
CA LEU A 236 24.26 13.86 -16.82
C LEU A 236 25.17 12.86 -17.53
N ARG A 237 26.43 13.25 -17.79
CA ARG A 237 27.40 12.42 -18.53
C ARG A 237 28.64 12.02 -17.74
N GLU A 238 28.97 12.78 -16.70
CA GLU A 238 30.21 12.58 -15.94
C GLU A 238 29.94 11.69 -14.72
N PRO A 239 30.42 10.44 -14.71
CA PRO A 239 30.19 9.55 -13.58
C PRO A 239 31.11 9.92 -12.40
N VAL A 240 30.52 10.10 -11.23
CA VAL A 240 31.25 10.20 -9.96
C VAL A 240 31.16 8.88 -9.23
N ARG A 241 32.30 8.35 -8.78
CA ARG A 241 32.35 7.10 -7.99
C ARG A 241 32.41 7.43 -6.51
N ILE A 242 31.37 7.05 -5.79
CA ILE A 242 31.27 7.19 -4.33
C ILE A 242 31.34 5.78 -3.73
N ALA A 243 32.29 5.56 -2.82
CA ALA A 243 32.39 4.29 -2.10
C ALA A 243 31.51 4.35 -0.84
N ILE A 244 30.56 3.41 -0.72
CA ILE A 244 29.74 3.23 0.49
C ILE A 244 30.30 2.04 1.26
N VAL A 245 30.80 2.30 2.46
CA VAL A 245 31.31 1.26 3.37
C VAL A 245 30.19 0.88 4.33
N GLY A 246 29.41 -0.12 3.93
CA GLY A 246 28.31 -0.69 4.71
C GLY A 246 28.64 -2.08 5.24
N LYS A 247 27.85 -2.56 6.20
CA LYS A 247 27.91 -3.94 6.70
C LYS A 247 27.29 -4.94 5.71
N TYR A 248 26.28 -4.50 4.95
CA TYR A 248 25.43 -5.36 4.11
C TYR A 248 25.28 -4.79 2.68
N THR A 249 26.39 -4.61 1.96
CA THR A 249 26.39 -3.93 0.66
C THR A 249 25.78 -4.74 -0.50
N GLY A 250 25.41 -6.00 -0.27
CA GLY A 250 24.79 -6.87 -1.28
C GLY A 250 23.30 -6.63 -1.51
N LEU A 251 22.64 -5.87 -0.62
CA LEU A 251 21.23 -5.51 -0.71
C LEU A 251 21.11 -4.00 -0.79
N SER A 252 20.67 -3.46 -1.94
CA SER A 252 20.50 -2.00 -2.11
C SER A 252 19.51 -1.42 -1.12
N ASP A 253 18.49 -2.20 -0.77
CA ASP A 253 17.35 -1.73 0.00
C ASP A 253 17.71 -1.49 1.47
N SER A 254 18.79 -2.11 1.97
CA SER A 254 19.34 -1.84 3.31
C SER A 254 19.91 -0.43 3.49
N TYR A 255 20.11 0.30 2.38
CA TYR A 255 20.68 1.65 2.36
C TYR A 255 19.90 2.59 1.41
N LEU A 256 18.62 2.30 1.17
CA LEU A 256 17.82 2.97 0.15
C LEU A 256 17.80 4.49 0.35
N SER A 257 17.53 4.99 1.55
CA SER A 257 17.45 6.42 1.81
C SER A 257 18.80 7.13 1.62
N VAL A 258 19.90 6.47 1.97
CA VAL A 258 21.26 6.99 1.73
C VAL A 258 21.52 7.08 0.22
N LEU A 259 21.19 6.04 -0.53
CA LEU A 259 21.36 6.01 -1.98
C LEU A 259 20.50 7.08 -2.68
N LYS A 260 19.23 7.22 -2.29
CA LYS A 260 18.33 8.24 -2.84
C LYS A 260 18.79 9.65 -2.52
N ALA A 261 19.25 9.92 -1.30
CA ALA A 261 19.82 11.21 -0.93
C ALA A 261 21.05 11.57 -1.77
N LEU A 262 21.97 10.62 -1.99
CA LEU A 262 23.14 10.83 -2.85
C LEU A 262 22.75 11.08 -4.32
N LEU A 263 21.75 10.35 -4.84
CA LEU A 263 21.25 10.56 -6.19
C LEU A 263 20.63 11.96 -6.35
N HIS A 264 19.79 12.38 -5.39
CA HIS A 264 19.17 13.70 -5.43
C HIS A 264 20.21 14.81 -5.27
N ALA A 265 21.20 14.65 -4.39
CA ALA A 265 22.30 15.60 -4.21
C ALA A 265 23.24 15.69 -5.42
N SER A 266 23.21 14.71 -6.32
CA SER A 266 23.99 14.75 -7.57
C SER A 266 23.34 15.61 -8.66
N LEU A 267 22.06 15.97 -8.48
CA LEU A 267 21.37 16.88 -9.38
C LEU A 267 21.78 18.32 -9.05
N PRO A 268 22.12 19.15 -10.06
CA PRO A 268 22.37 20.56 -9.86
C PRO A 268 21.14 21.24 -9.24
N ALA A 269 21.37 22.22 -8.36
CA ALA A 269 20.29 23.05 -7.85
C ALA A 269 19.56 23.70 -9.02
N VAL A 270 18.24 23.56 -9.08
CA VAL A 270 17.40 24.32 -9.99
C VAL A 270 17.41 25.76 -9.45
N GLU A 271 18.20 26.64 -10.06
CA GLU A 271 18.11 28.07 -9.78
C GLU A 271 16.74 28.56 -10.29
N ASN A 272 15.87 28.94 -9.35
CA ASN A 272 14.61 29.64 -9.62
C ASN A 272 14.86 31.11 -9.97
#